data_AF-A0A3D6EI74-F1
#
_entry.id   AF-A0A3D6EI74-F1
#
_cell.length_a   1.000
_cell.length_b   1.000
_cell.length_c   1.000
_cell.angle_alpha   90.00
_cell.angle_beta   90.00
_cell.angle_gamma   90.00
#
_symmetry.space_group_name_H-M   'P 1'
#
loop_
_entity.id
_entity.type
_entity.pdbx_description
1 polymer ?
#
loop_
_entity_poly.entity_id
_entity_poly.type
_entity_poly.pdbx_seq_one_letter_code
_entity_poly.pdbx_strand_id
1 'polypeptide(L)'
;MTMQSGSTPIDGTTLADCLKPFPASTKVHVAGTQPGVQVPFRQIQLHPTRDFKDQLTDNDPVVLYDTSGPYTDPTVTIDVAKGLKPLRQDWIRGRGDVEELPGATSLYRKLRERDKELDAIRFHADRKPLRAKAGKNVSQMHYAKQGLVTPEMEFIAIRENLGREAAGLKSRITPEFVRDEVARGRAIIPANINHPETEPMIIGRNFLVKINANIGNSAVASSIEEEVEKMAWSIRWGADTVMDLSTGKNIHETREWILRNSPVPIGTVPIYQALEKVNGKAEDLTWEIYRDTLIEQAEQGV
;
A
#
# COMPACT_ATOMS: atom_id res chain seq x y z
N MET A 1 -12.28 -5.73 -40.52
CA MET A 1 -11.04 -5.30 -39.86
C MET A 1 -11.11 -5.75 -38.42
N THR A 2 -10.37 -6.79 -38.09
CA THR A 2 -10.25 -7.36 -36.74
C THR A 2 -9.45 -6.39 -35.88
N MET A 3 -10.07 -5.82 -34.84
CA MET A 3 -9.34 -5.10 -33.79
C MET A 3 -8.65 -6.15 -32.91
N GLN A 4 -7.32 -6.14 -32.89
CA GLN A 4 -6.54 -6.88 -31.91
C GLN A 4 -6.68 -6.18 -30.55
N SER A 5 -7.37 -6.85 -29.63
CA SER A 5 -7.34 -6.55 -28.20
C SER A 5 -6.05 -7.12 -27.61
N GLY A 6 -5.07 -6.26 -27.41
CA GLY A 6 -3.87 -6.56 -26.63
C GLY A 6 -3.47 -5.28 -25.92
N SER A 7 -3.41 -5.31 -24.59
CA SER A 7 -2.71 -4.29 -23.81
C SER A 7 -1.28 -4.21 -24.34
N THR A 8 -0.92 -3.09 -24.95
CA THR A 8 0.41 -2.86 -25.49
C THR A 8 1.45 -3.04 -24.37
N PRO A 9 2.52 -3.81 -24.57
CA PRO A 9 3.62 -3.88 -23.61
C PRO A 9 4.18 -2.49 -23.34
N ILE A 10 4.48 -2.24 -22.06
CA ILE A 10 4.90 -0.96 -21.48
C ILE A 10 6.37 -0.70 -21.81
N ASP A 11 6.71 -0.58 -23.09
CA ASP A 11 8.05 -0.19 -23.53
C ASP A 11 8.12 1.34 -23.66
N GLY A 12 8.92 1.99 -22.79
CA GLY A 12 9.27 3.40 -22.89
C GLY A 12 8.57 4.39 -21.94
N THR A 13 7.84 3.92 -20.92
CA THR A 13 7.21 4.79 -19.89
C THR A 13 8.01 4.84 -18.59
N THR A 14 7.75 5.85 -17.74
CA THR A 14 8.39 6.00 -16.42
C THR A 14 8.14 4.80 -15.51
N LEU A 15 7.02 4.08 -15.71
CA LEU A 15 6.73 2.84 -15.00
C LEU A 15 7.76 1.74 -15.28
N ALA A 16 8.29 1.62 -16.51
CA ALA A 16 9.36 0.66 -16.81
C ALA A 16 10.65 0.99 -16.04
N ASP A 17 10.91 2.26 -15.76
CA ASP A 17 12.02 2.67 -14.91
C ASP A 17 11.77 2.35 -13.42
N CYS A 18 10.50 2.35 -12.98
CA CYS A 18 10.14 1.87 -11.64
C CYS A 18 10.46 0.39 -11.44
N LEU A 19 10.41 -0.42 -12.50
CA LEU A 19 10.68 -1.86 -12.45
C LEU A 19 12.18 -2.21 -12.33
N LYS A 20 13.07 -1.24 -12.56
CA LYS A 20 14.52 -1.46 -12.47
C LYS A 20 14.98 -1.37 -11.01
N PRO A 21 15.83 -2.29 -10.53
CA PRO A 21 16.53 -2.09 -9.27
C PRO A 21 17.27 -0.75 -9.23
N PHE A 22 17.47 -0.19 -8.04
CA PHE A 22 18.29 1.01 -7.93
C PHE A 22 19.75 0.71 -8.27
N PRO A 23 20.49 1.67 -8.84
CA PRO A 23 21.92 1.52 -9.06
C PRO A 23 22.66 1.09 -7.79
N ALA A 24 23.58 0.14 -7.94
CA ALA A 24 24.41 -0.40 -6.85
C ALA A 24 23.63 -0.94 -5.63
N SER A 25 22.34 -1.25 -5.81
CA SER A 25 21.46 -1.68 -4.74
C SER A 25 20.75 -2.98 -5.07
N THR A 26 20.47 -3.77 -4.04
CA THR A 26 19.66 -4.98 -4.12
C THR A 26 18.49 -4.90 -3.15
N LYS A 27 17.33 -5.41 -3.58
CA LYS A 27 16.20 -5.66 -2.67
C LYS A 27 16.58 -6.86 -1.80
N VAL A 28 16.44 -6.72 -0.49
CA VAL A 28 16.64 -7.80 0.47
C VAL A 28 15.45 -7.89 1.41
N HIS A 29 15.20 -9.09 1.93
CA HIS A 29 14.10 -9.34 2.86
C HIS A 29 14.64 -9.93 4.15
N VAL A 30 14.08 -9.49 5.26
CA VAL A 30 14.35 -10.04 6.59
C VAL A 30 13.12 -10.79 7.07
N ALA A 31 13.29 -12.07 7.37
CA ALA A 31 12.21 -12.90 7.89
C ALA A 31 11.86 -12.52 9.34
N GLY A 32 10.57 -12.41 9.62
CA GLY A 32 10.06 -12.36 10.99
C GLY A 32 9.84 -13.75 11.59
N THR A 33 9.46 -13.79 12.86
CA THR A 33 9.10 -15.01 13.58
C THR A 33 7.67 -15.45 13.29
N GLN A 34 6.75 -14.53 12.97
CA GLN A 34 5.40 -14.91 12.54
C GLN A 34 5.37 -15.38 11.08
N PRO A 35 4.53 -16.38 10.76
CA PRO A 35 4.42 -16.92 9.41
C PRO A 35 4.13 -15.85 8.34
N GLY A 36 4.92 -15.87 7.27
CA GLY A 36 4.75 -14.98 6.12
C GLY A 36 5.32 -13.58 6.28
N VAL A 37 5.83 -13.20 7.46
CA VAL A 37 6.50 -11.89 7.66
C VAL A 37 7.84 -11.88 6.95
N GLN A 38 7.94 -11.09 5.87
CA GLN A 38 9.15 -10.84 5.10
C GLN A 38 9.28 -9.34 4.89
N VAL A 39 10.21 -8.70 5.59
CA VAL A 39 10.31 -7.24 5.66
C VAL A 39 11.33 -6.73 4.65
N PRO A 40 10.93 -5.87 3.69
CA PRO A 40 11.79 -5.42 2.62
C PRO A 40 12.72 -4.29 3.06
N PHE A 41 13.93 -4.34 2.53
CA PHE A 41 14.94 -3.28 2.61
C PHE A 41 15.68 -3.17 1.28
N ARG A 42 16.41 -2.07 1.14
CA ARG A 42 17.39 -1.91 0.08
C ARG A 42 18.79 -1.95 0.67
N GLN A 43 19.62 -2.82 0.13
CA GLN A 43 21.02 -2.94 0.53
C GLN A 43 21.92 -2.31 -0.54
N ILE A 44 22.77 -1.37 -0.15
CA ILE A 44 23.75 -0.73 -1.03
C ILE A 44 25.12 -1.37 -0.79
N GLN A 45 25.70 -1.93 -1.85
CA GLN A 45 27.07 -2.43 -1.79
C GLN A 45 28.05 -1.25 -1.89
N LEU A 46 28.92 -1.12 -0.89
CA LEU A 46 29.97 -0.12 -0.90
C LEU A 46 31.20 -0.64 -1.65
N HIS A 47 31.90 0.26 -2.33
CA HIS A 47 33.19 -0.07 -2.94
C HIS A 47 34.21 -0.40 -1.84
N PRO A 48 35.13 -1.36 -2.06
CA PRO A 48 36.18 -1.66 -1.10
C PRO A 48 37.03 -0.42 -0.75
N THR A 49 37.44 -0.31 0.51
CA THR A 49 38.37 0.73 0.99
C THR A 49 39.79 0.36 0.59
N ARG A 50 40.51 1.29 -0.04
CA ARG A 50 41.94 1.16 -0.35
C ARG A 50 42.77 1.83 0.74
N ASP A 51 43.69 1.10 1.36
CA ASP A 51 44.61 1.64 2.34
C ASP A 51 45.87 2.25 1.70
N PHE A 52 46.79 2.78 2.53
CA PHE A 52 48.05 3.38 2.08
C PHE A 52 49.05 2.39 1.46
N LYS A 53 48.77 1.08 1.53
CA LYS A 53 49.59 -0.01 0.95
C LYS A 53 48.93 -0.64 -0.27
N ASP A 54 47.90 0.01 -0.82
CA ASP A 54 47.09 -0.50 -1.94
C ASP A 54 46.31 -1.79 -1.64
N GLN A 55 46.13 -2.13 -0.37
CA GLN A 55 45.29 -3.25 0.03
C GLN A 55 43.81 -2.84 0.04
N LEU A 56 42.98 -3.65 -0.61
CA LEU A 56 41.53 -3.48 -0.62
C LEU A 56 40.89 -4.26 0.53
N THR A 57 40.01 -3.60 1.27
CA THR A 57 39.17 -4.22 2.31
C THR A 57 37.71 -3.99 1.97
N ASP A 58 36.92 -5.06 1.91
CA ASP A 58 35.49 -4.98 1.66
C ASP A 58 34.78 -4.23 2.80
N ASN A 59 33.84 -3.38 2.42
CA ASN A 59 33.02 -2.63 3.37
C ASN A 59 31.69 -3.35 3.56
N ASP A 60 31.20 -3.33 4.81
CA ASP A 60 29.85 -3.80 5.10
C ASP A 60 28.83 -2.98 4.30
N PRO A 61 27.78 -3.64 3.79
CA PRO A 61 26.76 -2.97 3.01
C PRO A 61 25.88 -2.06 3.89
N VAL A 62 25.33 -1.01 3.29
CA VAL A 62 24.40 -0.11 3.98
C VAL A 62 22.96 -0.56 3.70
N VAL A 63 22.23 -0.90 4.77
CA VAL A 63 20.81 -1.24 4.69
C VAL A 63 19.98 0.03 4.87
N LEU A 64 19.05 0.26 3.95
CA LEU A 64 18.14 1.39 3.94
C LEU A 64 16.69 0.92 3.99
N TYR A 65 15.86 1.76 4.61
CA TYR A 65 14.42 1.65 4.50
C TYR A 65 14.01 1.78 3.03
N ASP A 66 13.08 0.94 2.58
CA ASP A 66 12.66 0.89 1.19
C ASP A 66 11.14 0.76 1.08
N THR A 67 10.54 1.75 0.41
CA THR A 67 9.09 1.88 0.18
C THR A 67 8.70 1.46 -1.23
N SER A 68 9.66 1.14 -2.10
CA SER A 68 9.38 0.86 -3.51
C SER A 68 8.59 -0.43 -3.73
N GLY A 69 8.42 -1.24 -2.68
CA GLY A 69 7.73 -2.51 -2.70
C GLY A 69 8.27 -3.50 -3.73
N PRO A 70 7.41 -4.37 -4.30
CA PRO A 70 7.83 -5.39 -5.26
C PRO A 70 8.37 -4.84 -6.58
N TYR A 71 8.16 -3.55 -6.89
CA TYR A 71 8.57 -2.96 -8.17
C TYR A 71 10.08 -3.02 -8.40
N THR A 72 10.90 -2.91 -7.35
CA THR A 72 12.37 -2.97 -7.50
C THR A 72 12.96 -4.31 -7.10
N ASP A 73 12.11 -5.33 -6.94
CA ASP A 73 12.55 -6.71 -6.72
C ASP A 73 12.65 -7.42 -8.08
N PRO A 74 13.87 -7.75 -8.56
CA PRO A 74 14.04 -8.40 -9.86
C PRO A 74 13.48 -9.83 -9.90
N THR A 75 13.12 -10.41 -8.74
CA THR A 75 12.53 -11.75 -8.65
C THR A 75 11.01 -11.75 -8.80
N VAL A 76 10.38 -10.57 -8.82
CA VAL A 76 8.94 -10.41 -8.94
C VAL A 76 8.58 -9.85 -10.31
N THR A 77 7.72 -10.57 -11.04
CA THR A 77 7.11 -10.03 -12.26
C THR A 77 5.85 -9.25 -11.91
N ILE A 78 5.86 -7.95 -12.22
CA ILE A 78 4.71 -7.06 -12.01
C ILE A 78 3.79 -7.11 -13.23
N ASP A 79 2.51 -7.36 -12.98
CA ASP A 79 1.44 -7.25 -13.96
C ASP A 79 0.37 -6.33 -13.37
N VAL A 80 0.33 -5.09 -13.86
CA VAL A 80 -0.55 -4.03 -13.32
C VAL A 80 -2.02 -4.41 -13.46
N ALA A 81 -2.39 -5.21 -14.45
CA ALA A 81 -3.75 -5.70 -14.65
C ALA A 81 -4.16 -6.79 -13.65
N LYS A 82 -3.20 -7.45 -13.01
CA LYS A 82 -3.45 -8.42 -11.93
C LYS A 82 -3.30 -7.82 -10.54
N GLY A 83 -2.61 -6.70 -10.41
CA GLY A 83 -2.26 -6.09 -9.14
C GLY A 83 -1.14 -6.83 -8.41
N LEU A 84 -0.74 -6.29 -7.26
CA LEU A 84 0.29 -6.87 -6.41
C LEU A 84 -0.21 -8.11 -5.67
N LYS A 85 0.74 -8.95 -5.25
CA LYS A 85 0.44 -10.08 -4.37
C LYS A 85 -0.14 -9.55 -3.05
N PRO A 86 -1.27 -10.10 -2.57
CA PRO A 86 -1.90 -9.63 -1.35
C PRO A 86 -1.24 -10.19 -0.09
N LEU A 87 -0.05 -9.66 0.22
CA LEU A 87 0.86 -10.07 1.29
C LEU A 87 0.16 -10.37 2.62
N ARG A 88 -0.76 -9.50 3.06
CA ARG A 88 -1.40 -9.56 4.38
C ARG A 88 -2.64 -10.45 4.43
N GLN A 89 -3.05 -11.06 3.30
CA GLN A 89 -4.36 -11.71 3.21
C GLN A 89 -4.54 -12.82 4.26
N ASP A 90 -3.53 -13.66 4.43
CA ASP A 90 -3.57 -14.78 5.36
C ASP A 90 -3.54 -14.30 6.81
N TRP A 91 -2.87 -13.18 7.10
CA TRP A 91 -2.86 -12.57 8.43
C TRP A 91 -4.23 -12.00 8.81
N ILE A 92 -4.92 -11.42 7.84
CA ILE A 92 -6.25 -10.83 8.03
C ILE A 92 -7.29 -11.95 8.23
N ARG A 93 -7.29 -12.97 7.37
CA ARG A 93 -8.21 -14.12 7.50
C ARG A 93 -7.88 -14.99 8.72
N GLY A 94 -6.61 -15.22 8.99
CA GLY A 94 -6.11 -16.09 10.05
C GLY A 94 -6.50 -15.66 11.47
N ARG A 95 -6.78 -14.36 11.71
CA ARG A 95 -7.32 -13.88 12.99
C ARG A 95 -8.75 -14.35 13.25
N GLY A 96 -9.51 -14.69 12.20
CA GLY A 96 -10.89 -15.13 12.33
C GLY A 96 -11.89 -14.04 12.71
N ASP A 97 -11.50 -12.76 12.67
CA ASP A 97 -12.34 -11.61 13.06
C ASP A 97 -13.08 -10.95 11.88
N VAL A 98 -12.79 -11.38 10.65
CA VAL A 98 -13.43 -10.89 9.42
C VAL A 98 -14.39 -11.90 8.80
N GLU A 99 -15.39 -11.41 8.09
CA GLU A 99 -16.27 -12.15 7.20
C GLU A 99 -16.21 -11.58 5.78
N GLU A 100 -16.38 -12.43 4.78
CA GLU A 100 -16.44 -12.04 3.37
C GLU A 100 -17.89 -11.70 3.00
N LEU A 101 -18.09 -10.52 2.42
CA LEU A 101 -19.40 -10.08 1.95
C LEU A 101 -19.74 -10.74 0.60
N PRO A 102 -21.04 -10.93 0.27
CA PRO A 102 -21.43 -11.52 -1.02
C PRO A 102 -21.05 -10.66 -2.23
N GLY A 103 -20.82 -9.36 -2.02
CA GLY A 103 -20.39 -8.37 -2.99
C GLY A 103 -20.29 -7.00 -2.33
N ALA A 104 -20.10 -5.95 -3.13
CA ALA A 104 -20.13 -4.57 -2.68
C ALA A 104 -21.42 -4.25 -1.91
N THR A 105 -21.35 -3.39 -0.88
CA THR A 105 -22.54 -2.91 -0.17
C THR A 105 -22.93 -1.48 -0.52
N SER A 106 -21.96 -0.64 -0.90
CA SER A 106 -22.21 0.71 -1.42
C SER A 106 -23.13 0.67 -2.65
N LEU A 107 -24.12 1.57 -2.68
CA LEU A 107 -25.02 1.75 -3.81
C LEU A 107 -24.24 2.26 -5.03
N TYR A 108 -23.38 3.26 -4.84
CA TYR A 108 -22.59 3.81 -5.95
C TYR A 108 -21.70 2.74 -6.58
N ARG A 109 -20.97 1.97 -5.78
CA ARG A 109 -20.15 0.85 -6.27
C ARG A 109 -20.98 -0.16 -7.08
N LYS A 110 -22.13 -0.59 -6.56
CA LYS A 110 -23.04 -1.52 -7.27
C LYS A 110 -23.52 -0.98 -8.61
N LEU A 111 -23.80 0.32 -8.70
CA LEU A 111 -24.21 0.94 -9.96
C LEU A 111 -23.06 0.92 -10.97
N ARG A 112 -21.86 1.27 -10.53
CA ARG A 112 -20.66 1.29 -11.39
C ARG A 112 -20.22 -0.10 -11.84
N GLU A 113 -20.38 -1.12 -11.00
CA GLU A 113 -20.14 -2.53 -11.36
C GLU A 113 -21.12 -3.05 -12.43
N ARG A 114 -22.31 -2.45 -12.56
CA ARG A 114 -23.33 -2.81 -13.56
C ARG A 114 -23.22 -2.01 -14.86
N ASP A 115 -22.48 -0.91 -14.83
CA ASP A 115 -22.30 -0.04 -15.98
C ASP A 115 -21.31 -0.67 -16.97
N LYS A 116 -21.81 -1.02 -18.16
CA LYS A 116 -21.01 -1.67 -19.19
C LYS A 116 -20.04 -0.71 -19.88
N GLU A 117 -20.26 0.60 -19.80
CA GLU A 117 -19.34 1.58 -20.39
C GLU A 117 -17.99 1.59 -19.64
N LEU A 118 -17.99 1.15 -18.38
CA LEU A 118 -16.80 1.06 -17.55
C LEU A 118 -16.05 -0.26 -17.71
N ASP A 119 -16.59 -1.25 -18.43
CA ASP A 119 -15.98 -2.58 -18.58
C ASP A 119 -14.55 -2.50 -19.15
N ALA A 120 -14.28 -1.57 -20.06
CA ALA A 120 -12.98 -1.40 -20.70
C ALA A 120 -11.89 -0.86 -19.75
N ILE A 121 -12.27 -0.18 -18.67
CA ILE A 121 -11.35 0.46 -17.72
C ILE A 121 -11.45 -0.13 -16.31
N ARG A 122 -12.35 -1.10 -16.08
CA ARG A 122 -12.57 -1.70 -14.78
C ARG A 122 -11.39 -2.61 -14.41
N PHE A 123 -10.91 -2.47 -13.18
CA PHE A 123 -10.00 -3.45 -12.62
C PHE A 123 -10.77 -4.73 -12.31
N HIS A 124 -10.35 -5.85 -12.89
CA HIS A 124 -10.99 -7.16 -12.67
C HIS A 124 -10.38 -7.84 -11.45
N ALA A 125 -10.82 -7.44 -10.26
CA ALA A 125 -10.46 -8.12 -9.02
C ALA A 125 -11.40 -9.30 -8.74
N ASP A 126 -10.84 -10.50 -8.52
CA ASP A 126 -11.60 -11.68 -8.09
C ASP A 126 -11.94 -11.68 -6.58
N ARG A 127 -11.90 -10.51 -5.92
CA ARG A 127 -11.90 -10.42 -4.46
C ARG A 127 -13.11 -9.66 -3.95
N LYS A 128 -13.87 -10.35 -3.09
CA LYS A 128 -15.02 -9.76 -2.41
C LYS A 128 -14.57 -8.96 -1.19
N PRO A 129 -15.29 -7.87 -0.85
CA PRO A 129 -14.96 -7.08 0.33
C PRO A 129 -15.06 -7.90 1.62
N LEU A 130 -14.12 -7.66 2.53
CA LEU A 130 -14.15 -8.15 3.89
C LEU A 130 -14.75 -7.08 4.82
N ARG A 131 -15.41 -7.55 5.87
CA ARG A 131 -15.92 -6.74 6.98
C ARG A 131 -15.59 -7.41 8.31
N ALA A 132 -15.47 -6.63 9.38
CA ALA A 132 -15.45 -7.20 10.72
C ALA A 132 -16.74 -8.00 11.00
N LYS A 133 -16.61 -9.17 11.62
CA LYS A 133 -17.76 -9.93 12.14
C LYS A 133 -18.51 -9.10 13.18
N ALA A 134 -19.81 -9.38 13.36
CA ALA A 134 -20.60 -8.76 14.42
C ALA A 134 -19.93 -8.91 15.79
N GLY A 135 -19.80 -7.80 16.52
CA GLY A 135 -19.13 -7.76 17.84
C GLY A 135 -17.60 -7.82 17.81
N LYS A 136 -16.97 -7.87 16.63
CA LYS A 136 -15.51 -7.81 16.48
C LYS A 136 -15.05 -6.42 16.02
N ASN A 137 -13.81 -6.08 16.34
CA ASN A 137 -13.14 -4.87 15.87
C ASN A 137 -11.77 -5.27 15.30
N VAL A 138 -11.50 -4.86 14.07
CA VAL A 138 -10.33 -5.29 13.30
C VAL A 138 -9.19 -4.27 13.27
N SER A 139 -9.32 -3.17 14.02
CA SER A 139 -8.31 -2.12 14.06
C SER A 139 -7.07 -2.56 14.83
N GLN A 140 -5.90 -2.07 14.42
CA GLN A 140 -4.64 -2.33 15.12
C GLN A 140 -4.66 -1.78 16.56
N MET A 141 -5.36 -0.66 16.81
CA MET A 141 -5.56 -0.13 18.16
C MET A 141 -6.37 -1.09 19.06
N HIS A 142 -7.37 -1.78 18.50
CA HIS A 142 -8.13 -2.77 19.26
C HIS A 142 -7.25 -3.93 19.72
N TYR A 143 -6.52 -4.55 18.78
CA TYR A 143 -5.59 -5.64 19.11
C TYR A 143 -4.51 -5.19 20.10
N ALA A 144 -3.96 -3.99 19.91
CA ALA A 144 -2.94 -3.43 20.80
C ALA A 144 -3.44 -3.28 22.24
N LYS A 145 -4.66 -2.76 22.43
CA LYS A 145 -5.29 -2.61 23.76
C LYS A 145 -5.63 -3.93 24.43
N GLN A 146 -5.76 -5.01 23.66
CA GLN A 146 -5.90 -6.38 24.17
C GLN A 146 -4.56 -7.03 24.52
N GLY A 147 -3.43 -6.33 24.32
CA GLY A 147 -2.10 -6.87 24.57
C GLY A 147 -1.55 -7.73 23.43
N LEU A 148 -2.27 -7.86 22.31
CA LEU A 148 -1.90 -8.70 21.18
C LEU A 148 -0.88 -7.99 20.27
N VAL A 149 0.19 -8.70 19.92
CA VAL A 149 1.13 -8.32 18.88
C VAL A 149 0.68 -8.97 17.57
N THR A 150 0.37 -8.16 16.56
CA THR A 150 -0.07 -8.64 15.24
C THR A 150 1.13 -8.85 14.31
N PRO A 151 0.97 -9.58 13.18
CA PRO A 151 1.99 -9.64 12.13
C PRO A 151 2.42 -8.26 11.62
N GLU A 152 1.51 -7.28 11.53
CA GLU A 152 1.89 -5.92 11.14
C GLU A 152 2.81 -5.24 12.18
N MET A 153 2.54 -5.43 13.48
CA MET A 153 3.38 -4.86 14.54
C MET A 153 4.80 -5.44 14.53
N GLU A 154 4.95 -6.74 14.29
CA GLU A 154 6.26 -7.36 14.12
C GLU A 154 6.95 -6.88 12.84
N PHE A 155 6.23 -6.84 11.71
CA PHE A 155 6.75 -6.33 10.45
C PHE A 155 7.36 -4.93 10.62
N ILE A 156 6.62 -4.04 11.29
CA ILE A 156 7.05 -2.67 11.60
C ILE A 156 8.28 -2.66 12.51
N ALA A 157 8.32 -3.48 13.56
CA ALA A 157 9.47 -3.52 14.47
C ALA A 157 10.76 -3.86 13.71
N ILE A 158 10.72 -4.88 12.85
CA ILE A 158 11.85 -5.23 11.99
C ILE A 158 12.20 -4.09 11.03
N ARG A 159 11.19 -3.46 10.40
CA ARG A 159 11.35 -2.39 9.41
C ARG A 159 12.01 -1.14 10.00
N GLU A 160 11.57 -0.71 11.18
CA GLU A 160 12.09 0.48 11.89
C GLU A 160 13.51 0.29 12.42
N ASN A 161 13.93 -0.96 12.62
CA ASN A 161 15.30 -1.29 13.03
C ASN A 161 16.26 -1.53 11.87
N LEU A 162 15.82 -1.37 10.63
CA LEU A 162 16.62 -1.66 9.43
C LEU A 162 17.19 -3.09 9.46
N GLY A 163 16.39 -4.05 9.95
CA GLY A 163 16.78 -5.47 10.01
C GLY A 163 17.76 -5.86 11.12
N ARG A 164 18.20 -4.91 11.97
CA ARG A 164 19.21 -5.17 13.02
C ARG A 164 18.81 -6.25 14.01
N GLU A 165 17.55 -6.30 14.44
CA GLU A 165 17.09 -7.30 15.43
C GLU A 165 17.13 -8.73 14.89
N ALA A 166 16.74 -8.93 13.63
CA ALA A 166 16.80 -10.24 13.00
C ALA A 166 18.25 -10.71 12.78
N ALA A 167 19.21 -9.78 12.71
CA ALA A 167 20.64 -10.06 12.72
C ALA A 167 21.20 -10.32 14.14
N GLY A 168 20.35 -10.44 15.17
CA GLY A 168 20.74 -10.70 16.55
C GLY A 168 21.29 -9.48 17.31
N LEU A 169 21.15 -8.27 16.75
CA LEU A 169 21.62 -7.04 17.38
C LEU A 169 20.51 -6.46 18.26
N LYS A 170 20.87 -6.05 19.49
CA LYS A 170 19.92 -5.35 20.39
C LYS A 170 19.43 -4.06 19.74
N SER A 171 18.11 -3.88 19.68
CA SER A 171 17.49 -2.63 19.27
C SER A 171 16.52 -2.12 20.33
N ARG A 172 15.99 -0.91 20.10
CA ARG A 172 14.99 -0.25 20.93
C ARG A 172 13.55 -0.54 20.49
N ILE A 173 13.31 -0.89 19.23
CA ILE A 173 11.95 -1.00 18.67
C ILE A 173 11.54 -2.46 18.59
N THR A 174 10.92 -2.99 19.65
CA THR A 174 10.38 -4.37 19.65
C THR A 174 8.91 -4.39 19.19
N PRO A 175 8.35 -5.55 18.82
CA PRO A 175 6.92 -5.66 18.52
C PRO A 175 6.01 -5.21 19.67
N GLU A 176 6.42 -5.44 20.93
CA GLU A 176 5.71 -4.96 22.13
C GLU A 176 5.79 -3.43 22.27
N PHE A 177 6.93 -2.83 21.93
CA PHE A 177 7.05 -1.36 21.91
C PHE A 177 6.10 -0.77 20.87
N VAL A 178 6.05 -1.34 19.66
CA VAL A 178 5.10 -0.95 18.61
C VAL A 178 3.66 -1.05 19.12
N ARG A 179 3.29 -2.19 19.69
CA ARG A 179 1.98 -2.41 20.31
C ARG A 179 1.66 -1.35 21.36
N ASP A 180 2.57 -1.06 22.27
CA ASP A 180 2.34 -0.11 23.37
C ASP A 180 2.13 1.33 22.86
N GLU A 181 2.87 1.75 21.84
CA GLU A 181 2.68 3.05 21.20
C GLU A 181 1.31 3.16 20.52
N VAL A 182 0.87 2.09 19.86
CA VAL A 182 -0.45 2.00 19.22
C VAL A 182 -1.58 1.97 20.26
N ALA A 183 -1.43 1.19 21.34
CA ALA A 183 -2.44 1.08 22.40
C ALA A 183 -2.70 2.42 23.10
N ARG A 184 -1.65 3.24 23.27
CA ARG A 184 -1.70 4.56 23.88
C ARG A 184 -2.08 5.67 22.88
N GLY A 185 -2.30 5.34 21.61
CA GLY A 185 -2.69 6.30 20.57
C GLY A 185 -1.59 7.29 20.17
N ARG A 186 -0.31 6.96 20.44
CA ARG A 186 0.85 7.79 20.02
C ARG A 186 1.40 7.41 18.66
N ALA A 187 0.97 6.27 18.13
CA ALA A 187 1.29 5.81 16.79
C ALA A 187 0.09 5.09 16.17
N ILE A 188 0.04 5.06 14.84
CA ILE A 188 -1.00 4.38 14.06
C ILE A 188 -0.40 3.50 12.98
N ILE A 189 -1.14 2.46 12.61
CA ILE A 189 -0.79 1.53 11.52
C ILE A 189 -1.96 1.56 10.52
N PRO A 190 -1.87 2.37 9.45
CA PRO A 190 -2.91 2.48 8.42
C PRO A 190 -2.91 1.21 7.56
N ALA A 191 -3.87 0.33 7.81
CA ALA A 191 -3.80 -1.05 7.34
C ALA A 191 -5.18 -1.67 7.19
N ASN A 192 -6.03 -1.07 6.34
CA ASN A 192 -7.36 -1.58 6.04
C ASN A 192 -7.30 -3.07 5.67
N ILE A 193 -8.30 -3.83 6.14
CA ILE A 193 -8.45 -5.27 5.87
C ILE A 193 -8.71 -5.59 4.38
N ASN A 194 -9.16 -4.60 3.59
CA ASN A 194 -9.37 -4.70 2.15
C ASN A 194 -8.18 -4.21 1.31
N HIS A 195 -7.07 -3.82 1.95
CA HIS A 195 -5.79 -3.53 1.28
C HIS A 195 -4.70 -4.48 1.77
N PRO A 196 -4.80 -5.77 1.41
CA PRO A 196 -3.81 -6.76 1.81
C PRO A 196 -2.50 -6.67 1.02
N GLU A 197 -2.44 -5.90 -0.06
CA GLU A 197 -1.22 -5.65 -0.83
C GLU A 197 -0.20 -4.78 -0.06
N THR A 198 -0.64 -4.02 0.96
CA THR A 198 0.22 -3.13 1.74
C THR A 198 1.33 -3.88 2.48
N GLU A 199 2.55 -3.38 2.38
CA GLU A 199 3.65 -3.64 3.29
C GLU A 199 3.51 -2.73 4.53
N PRO A 200 3.23 -3.27 5.73
CA PRO A 200 2.92 -2.45 6.89
C PRO A 200 4.00 -1.41 7.23
N MET A 201 3.53 -0.24 7.66
CA MET A 201 4.35 0.86 8.16
C MET A 201 3.65 1.55 9.33
N ILE A 202 4.40 2.35 10.09
CA ILE A 202 3.90 3.06 11.27
C ILE A 202 4.13 4.55 11.18
N ILE A 203 3.19 5.32 11.70
CA ILE A 203 3.29 6.77 11.85
C ILE A 203 3.23 7.08 13.34
N GLY A 204 4.30 7.68 13.89
CA GLY A 204 4.36 8.10 15.28
C GLY A 204 5.68 8.76 15.62
N ARG A 205 5.69 9.59 16.67
CA ARG A 205 6.85 10.43 17.06
C ARG A 205 8.13 9.65 17.38
N ASN A 206 7.99 8.41 17.84
CA ASN A 206 9.11 7.58 18.29
C ASN A 206 9.70 6.68 17.18
N PHE A 207 9.24 6.84 15.94
CA PHE A 207 9.65 6.08 14.77
C PHE A 207 10.34 7.00 13.75
N LEU A 208 10.87 6.43 12.67
CA LEU A 208 11.38 7.25 11.56
C LEU A 208 10.28 8.21 11.06
N VAL A 209 10.68 9.43 10.71
CA VAL A 209 9.76 10.39 10.07
C VAL A 209 9.30 9.81 8.74
N LYS A 210 8.00 9.91 8.48
CA LYS A 210 7.36 9.38 7.27
C LYS A 210 6.92 10.53 6.37
N ILE A 211 6.97 10.32 5.06
CA ILE A 211 6.56 11.30 4.06
C ILE A 211 5.42 10.77 3.19
N ASN A 212 4.57 11.68 2.72
CA ASN A 212 3.43 11.37 1.87
C ASN A 212 3.58 12.05 0.50
N ALA A 213 3.21 11.35 -0.57
CA ALA A 213 3.06 11.94 -1.90
C ALA A 213 1.59 12.06 -2.28
N ASN A 214 1.20 13.19 -2.86
CA ASN A 214 -0.15 13.38 -3.38
C ASN A 214 -0.15 13.12 -4.89
N ILE A 215 -1.06 12.28 -5.34
CA ILE A 215 -1.37 12.02 -6.76
C ILE A 215 -2.85 12.30 -7.01
N GLY A 216 -3.33 12.05 -8.21
CA GLY A 216 -4.74 12.18 -8.53
C GLY A 216 -4.97 12.77 -9.92
N ASN A 217 -6.02 12.27 -10.55
CA ASN A 217 -6.49 12.79 -11.82
C ASN A 217 -7.18 14.16 -11.63
N SER A 218 -7.22 14.94 -12.71
CA SER A 218 -7.98 16.18 -12.75
C SER A 218 -9.00 16.12 -13.88
N ALA A 219 -9.99 17.01 -13.87
CA ALA A 219 -10.96 17.13 -14.95
C ALA A 219 -10.34 17.43 -16.33
N VAL A 220 -9.07 17.85 -16.37
CA VAL A 220 -8.40 18.35 -17.58
C VAL A 220 -7.31 17.38 -18.09
N ALA A 221 -6.78 16.50 -17.24
CA ALA A 221 -5.68 15.60 -17.61
C ALA A 221 -5.59 14.36 -16.70
N SER A 222 -5.04 13.29 -17.30
CA SER A 222 -4.55 12.02 -16.74
C SER A 222 -5.43 10.78 -16.96
N SER A 223 -4.76 9.67 -17.30
CA SER A 223 -5.35 8.34 -17.45
C SER A 223 -5.11 7.46 -16.21
N ILE A 224 -5.74 6.29 -16.16
CA ILE A 224 -5.55 5.33 -15.06
C ILE A 224 -4.09 4.87 -14.99
N GLU A 225 -3.47 4.61 -16.14
CA GLU A 225 -2.10 4.14 -16.26
C GLU A 225 -1.12 5.18 -15.73
N GLU A 226 -1.33 6.47 -16.05
CA GLU A 226 -0.51 7.56 -15.53
C GLU A 226 -0.61 7.70 -14.02
N GLU A 227 -1.79 7.48 -13.41
CA GLU A 227 -1.94 7.55 -11.96
C GLU A 227 -1.26 6.37 -11.23
N VAL A 228 -1.31 5.17 -11.82
CA VAL A 228 -0.52 4.03 -11.31
C VAL A 228 0.98 4.30 -11.45
N GLU A 229 1.41 4.91 -12.56
CA GLU A 229 2.80 5.30 -12.77
C GLU A 229 3.26 6.34 -11.73
N LYS A 230 2.47 7.39 -11.48
CA LYS A 230 2.78 8.40 -10.45
C LYS A 230 2.88 7.78 -9.07
N MET A 231 2.00 6.84 -8.73
CA MET A 231 2.07 6.08 -7.49
C MET A 231 3.40 5.32 -7.40
N ALA A 232 3.72 4.49 -8.40
CA ALA A 232 4.93 3.68 -8.44
C ALA A 232 6.22 4.54 -8.39
N TRP A 233 6.21 5.67 -9.09
CA TRP A 233 7.32 6.63 -9.09
C TRP A 233 7.51 7.28 -7.72
N SER A 234 6.42 7.66 -7.06
CA SER A 234 6.46 8.29 -5.74
C SER A 234 7.05 7.35 -4.69
N ILE A 235 6.58 6.10 -4.64
CA ILE A 235 7.06 5.12 -3.67
C ILE A 235 8.49 4.67 -3.94
N ARG A 236 8.92 4.67 -5.22
CA ARG A 236 10.32 4.44 -5.59
C ARG A 236 11.23 5.46 -4.91
N TRP A 237 10.84 6.73 -4.86
CA TRP A 237 11.67 7.79 -4.30
C TRP A 237 11.49 8.04 -2.80
N GLY A 238 10.79 7.14 -2.10
CA GLY A 238 10.71 7.17 -0.63
C GLY A 238 9.36 7.62 -0.08
N ALA A 239 8.31 7.76 -0.89
CA ALA A 239 6.97 8.04 -0.36
C ALA A 239 6.49 6.85 0.49
N ASP A 240 6.29 7.08 1.79
CA ASP A 240 5.83 6.07 2.75
C ASP A 240 4.33 5.82 2.67
N THR A 241 3.59 6.83 2.22
CA THR A 241 2.15 6.77 1.92
C THR A 241 1.87 7.57 0.66
N VAL A 242 0.74 7.27 0.00
CA VAL A 242 0.27 8.03 -1.15
C VAL A 242 -1.18 8.44 -0.92
N MET A 243 -1.56 9.68 -1.23
CA MET A 243 -2.97 10.08 -1.25
C MET A 243 -3.47 10.25 -2.68
N ASP A 244 -4.58 9.59 -2.99
CA ASP A 244 -5.35 9.83 -4.21
C ASP A 244 -6.31 11.02 -3.97
N LEU A 245 -5.97 12.16 -4.58
CA LEU A 245 -6.74 13.40 -4.54
C LEU A 245 -7.50 13.66 -5.85
N SER A 246 -7.81 12.59 -6.59
CA SER A 246 -8.57 12.65 -7.84
C SER A 246 -9.90 13.41 -7.69
N THR A 247 -10.18 14.29 -8.65
CA THR A 247 -11.42 15.09 -8.71
C THR A 247 -12.12 15.01 -10.06
N GLY A 248 -11.56 14.26 -11.02
CA GLY A 248 -12.08 14.09 -12.36
C GLY A 248 -13.15 13.00 -12.48
N LYS A 249 -13.36 12.53 -13.71
CA LYS A 249 -14.21 11.36 -13.97
C LYS A 249 -13.54 10.09 -13.45
N ASN A 250 -14.34 9.05 -13.23
CA ASN A 250 -13.86 7.69 -12.96
C ASN A 250 -12.97 7.54 -11.72
N ILE A 251 -13.15 8.42 -10.71
CA ILE A 251 -12.36 8.45 -9.46
C ILE A 251 -12.23 7.04 -8.85
N HIS A 252 -13.33 6.28 -8.79
CA HIS A 252 -13.28 4.96 -8.18
C HIS A 252 -12.56 3.90 -9.03
N GLU A 253 -12.59 3.95 -10.38
CA GLU A 253 -11.81 2.99 -11.19
C GLU A 253 -10.34 3.30 -11.00
N THR A 254 -9.96 4.56 -11.18
CA THR A 254 -8.59 5.03 -10.97
C THR A 254 -8.06 4.60 -9.60
N ARG A 255 -8.83 4.81 -8.54
CA ARG A 255 -8.45 4.40 -7.18
C ARG A 255 -8.35 2.89 -7.02
N GLU A 256 -9.22 2.11 -7.64
CA GLU A 256 -9.13 0.64 -7.60
C GLU A 256 -7.80 0.16 -8.19
N TRP A 257 -7.43 0.69 -9.36
CA TRP A 257 -6.13 0.40 -9.98
C TRP A 257 -4.95 0.80 -9.09
N ILE A 258 -5.00 1.98 -8.48
CA ILE A 258 -3.96 2.45 -7.53
C ILE A 258 -3.86 1.49 -6.34
N LEU A 259 -4.96 1.19 -5.65
CA LEU A 259 -4.97 0.36 -4.44
C LEU A 259 -4.43 -1.05 -4.70
N ARG A 260 -4.91 -1.70 -5.77
CA ARG A 260 -4.49 -3.05 -6.14
C ARG A 260 -3.01 -3.11 -6.54
N ASN A 261 -2.43 -1.98 -6.93
CA ASN A 261 -1.03 -1.88 -7.31
C ASN A 261 -0.15 -1.23 -6.22
N SER A 262 -0.71 -0.78 -5.10
CA SER A 262 0.07 -0.06 -4.10
C SER A 262 0.55 -0.97 -2.95
N PRO A 263 1.86 -1.03 -2.69
CA PRO A 263 2.41 -1.68 -1.51
C PRO A 263 2.44 -0.73 -0.29
N VAL A 264 2.05 0.53 -0.44
CA VAL A 264 2.01 1.51 0.65
C VAL A 264 0.57 1.87 1.00
N PRO A 265 0.29 2.41 2.19
CA PRO A 265 -1.04 2.89 2.54
C PRO A 265 -1.52 3.97 1.56
N ILE A 266 -2.78 3.85 1.12
CA ILE A 266 -3.44 4.86 0.27
C ILE A 266 -4.42 5.67 1.11
N GLY A 267 -4.25 6.99 1.12
CA GLY A 267 -5.23 7.91 1.71
C GLY A 267 -6.12 8.57 0.66
N THR A 268 -7.25 9.12 1.09
CA THR A 268 -8.15 9.91 0.26
C THR A 268 -8.73 11.08 1.06
N VAL A 269 -9.46 11.95 0.37
CA VAL A 269 -10.38 12.90 1.01
C VAL A 269 -11.80 12.55 0.54
N PRO A 270 -12.59 11.77 1.32
CA PRO A 270 -13.88 11.25 0.85
C PRO A 270 -14.86 12.31 0.35
N ILE A 271 -14.75 13.55 0.84
CA ILE A 271 -15.62 14.65 0.42
C ILE A 271 -15.46 15.01 -1.06
N TYR A 272 -14.29 14.78 -1.67
CA TYR A 272 -14.06 15.11 -3.09
C TYR A 272 -14.92 14.23 -3.99
N GLN A 273 -14.95 12.93 -3.72
CA GLN A 273 -15.83 12.02 -4.45
C GLN A 273 -17.30 12.25 -4.09
N ALA A 274 -17.63 12.54 -2.83
CA ALA A 274 -19.00 12.86 -2.45
C ALA A 274 -19.52 14.10 -3.19
N LEU A 275 -18.67 15.10 -3.43
CA LEU A 275 -18.99 16.31 -4.18
C LEU A 275 -19.19 16.01 -5.68
N GLU A 276 -18.40 15.09 -6.25
CA GLU A 276 -18.59 14.62 -7.63
C GLU A 276 -19.95 13.93 -7.81
N LYS A 277 -20.39 13.11 -6.84
CA LYS A 277 -21.70 12.44 -6.85
C LYS A 277 -22.89 13.40 -6.88
N VAL A 278 -22.69 14.67 -6.49
CA VAL A 278 -23.70 15.75 -6.55
C VAL A 278 -23.38 16.80 -7.62
N ASN A 279 -22.60 16.43 -8.63
CA ASN A 279 -22.22 17.30 -9.75
C ASN A 279 -21.57 18.63 -9.33
N GLY A 280 -20.79 18.62 -8.23
CA GLY A 280 -20.09 19.81 -7.76
C GLY A 280 -20.91 20.77 -6.90
N LYS A 281 -22.20 20.48 -6.62
CA LYS A 281 -23.06 21.35 -5.82
C LYS A 281 -22.93 21.03 -4.34
N ALA A 282 -22.21 21.87 -3.60
CA ALA A 282 -21.91 21.61 -2.19
C ALA A 282 -23.17 21.57 -1.30
N GLU A 283 -24.20 22.34 -1.65
CA GLU A 283 -25.49 22.38 -0.96
C GLU A 283 -26.31 21.09 -1.09
N ASP A 284 -26.02 20.26 -2.10
CA ASP A 284 -26.69 18.99 -2.34
C ASP A 284 -26.03 17.83 -1.56
N LEU A 285 -24.93 18.09 -0.83
CA LEU A 285 -24.27 17.09 0.00
C LEU A 285 -25.16 16.68 1.18
N THR A 286 -25.31 15.37 1.35
CA THR A 286 -26.06 14.77 2.46
C THR A 286 -25.22 13.72 3.17
N TRP A 287 -25.62 13.38 4.40
CA TRP A 287 -25.01 12.28 5.13
C TRP A 287 -25.10 10.97 4.36
N GLU A 288 -26.22 10.70 3.68
CA GLU A 288 -26.44 9.47 2.93
C GLU A 288 -25.40 9.28 1.82
N ILE A 289 -25.07 10.36 1.09
CA ILE A 289 -24.06 10.37 0.03
C ILE A 289 -22.66 10.21 0.62
N TYR A 290 -22.37 10.92 1.71
CA TYR A 290 -21.07 10.82 2.36
C TYR A 290 -20.83 9.42 2.96
N ARG A 291 -21.83 8.86 3.65
CA ARG A 291 -21.81 7.50 4.20
C ARG A 291 -21.59 6.45 3.11
N ASP A 292 -22.30 6.56 1.99
CA ASP A 292 -22.12 5.63 0.87
C ASP A 292 -20.69 5.71 0.32
N THR A 293 -20.13 6.92 0.20
CA THR A 293 -18.73 7.15 -0.20
C THR A 293 -17.73 6.55 0.80
N LEU A 294 -17.98 6.65 2.11
CA LEU A 294 -17.12 6.02 3.13
C LEU A 294 -17.13 4.49 3.01
N ILE A 295 -18.31 3.89 2.86
CA ILE A 295 -18.46 2.43 2.71
C ILE A 295 -17.73 1.98 1.44
N GLU A 296 -17.95 2.68 0.33
CA GLU A 296 -17.31 2.41 -0.95
C GLU A 296 -15.79 2.35 -0.81
N GLN A 297 -15.17 3.42 -0.29
CA GLN A 297 -13.71 3.52 -0.16
C GLN A 297 -13.15 2.51 0.83
N ALA A 298 -13.85 2.26 1.94
CA ALA A 298 -13.45 1.24 2.92
C ALA A 298 -13.49 -0.19 2.34
N GLU A 299 -14.45 -0.48 1.45
CA GLU A 299 -14.52 -1.76 0.73
C GLU A 299 -13.48 -1.89 -0.39
N GLN A 300 -12.96 -0.78 -0.93
CA GLN A 300 -11.84 -0.81 -1.87
C GLN A 300 -10.50 -1.04 -1.16
N GLY A 301 -10.34 -0.53 0.07
CA GLY A 301 -9.13 -0.71 0.87
C GLY A 301 -8.42 0.58 1.29
N VAL A 302 -9.03 1.75 1.12
CA VAL A 302 -8.50 3.01 1.68
C VAL A 302 -8.34 2.93 3.19
#